data_AF-A0A418V7E9-F1
#
_entry.id   AF-A0A418V7E9-F1
#
_cell.length_a   1.000
_cell.length_b   1.000
_cell.length_c   1.000
_cell.angle_alpha   90.00
_cell.angle_beta   90.00
_cell.angle_gamma   90.00
#
_symmetry.space_group_name_H-M   'P 1'
#
loop_
_entity.id
_entity.type
_entity.pdbx_description
1 polymer ?
#
loop_
_entity_poly.entity_id
_entity_poly.type
_entity_poly.pdbx_seq_one_letter_code
_entity_poly.pdbx_strand_id
1 'polypeptide(L)'
;MNRWRTPALVALWLQVAALFGVASYALTSGHFGFNAWITGGEAFLAALVLWWWTQLFGRLSRGQGVPPTDGVLRSFAVLFPILTIFRACLWGLLLLGVLGGAAPEANSVALTALFTLWGAAIFAGNAMYGHTLNVALEPGNLLARTRLLEWLNVSAALSLGMTVLNLVPIKGYSTEPANQMSQLVYGVSGVLDVVATVLALLALLPRRPEKGSEQ
;
A
#
# COMPACT_ATOMS: atom_id res chain seq x y z
N MET A 1 24.81 10.16 0.29
CA MET A 1 23.44 9.76 -0.13
C MET A 1 23.12 8.33 0.30
N ASN A 2 21.93 8.05 0.84
CA ASN A 2 21.52 6.69 1.19
C ASN A 2 21.49 5.80 -0.07
N ARG A 3 22.21 4.68 -0.08
CA ARG A 3 22.33 3.76 -1.23
C ARG A 3 20.99 3.17 -1.66
N TRP A 4 20.03 3.11 -0.75
CA TRP A 4 18.69 2.55 -0.98
C TRP A 4 17.72 3.53 -1.63
N ARG A 5 18.05 4.83 -1.68
CA ARG A 5 17.14 5.87 -2.18
C ARG A 5 16.75 5.65 -3.64
N THR A 6 17.72 5.45 -4.52
CA THR A 6 17.45 5.26 -5.95
C THR A 6 16.67 3.96 -6.21
N PRO A 7 17.08 2.79 -5.67
CA PRO A 7 16.28 1.56 -5.76
C PRO A 7 14.85 1.73 -5.24
N ALA A 8 14.65 2.41 -4.11
CA ALA A 8 13.33 2.65 -3.55
C ALA A 8 12.45 3.48 -4.48
N LEU A 9 12.98 4.58 -5.03
CA LEU A 9 12.23 5.41 -5.98
C LEU A 9 11.88 4.66 -7.26
N VAL A 10 12.81 3.86 -7.79
CA VAL A 10 12.54 3.02 -8.96
C VAL A 10 11.43 2.01 -8.66
N ALA A 11 11.51 1.30 -7.54
CA ALA A 11 10.50 0.32 -7.14
C ALA A 11 9.13 0.97 -6.92
N LEU A 12 9.08 2.14 -6.29
CA LEU A 12 7.84 2.90 -6.09
C LEU A 12 7.21 3.33 -7.42
N TRP A 13 7.99 3.85 -8.36
CA TRP A 13 7.49 4.23 -9.70
C TRP A 13 7.03 3.02 -10.52
N LEU A 14 7.75 1.89 -10.42
CA LEU A 14 7.30 0.64 -11.03
C LEU A 14 5.97 0.19 -10.42
N GLN A 15 5.80 0.31 -9.10
CA GLN A 15 4.55 -0.04 -8.43
C GLN A 15 3.40 0.87 -8.84
N VAL A 16 3.65 2.18 -9.03
CA VAL A 16 2.65 3.11 -9.60
C VAL A 16 2.19 2.60 -10.98
N ALA A 17 3.14 2.28 -11.87
CA ALA A 17 2.82 1.78 -13.19
C ALA A 17 2.06 0.44 -13.14
N ALA A 18 2.46 -0.45 -12.24
CA ALA A 18 1.80 -1.73 -12.02
C ALA A 18 0.35 -1.56 -11.56
N LEU A 19 0.07 -0.65 -10.60
CA LEU A 19 -1.30 -0.41 -10.13
C LEU A 19 -2.20 0.19 -11.21
N PHE A 20 -1.69 1.10 -12.05
CA PHE A 20 -2.45 1.55 -13.23
C PHE A 20 -2.69 0.41 -14.23
N GLY A 21 -1.71 -0.47 -14.40
CA GLY A 21 -1.85 -1.70 -15.18
C GLY A 21 -2.93 -2.64 -14.62
N VAL A 22 -2.95 -2.84 -13.30
CA VAL A 22 -3.98 -3.64 -12.60
C VAL A 22 -5.36 -3.00 -12.76
N ALA A 23 -5.47 -1.67 -12.63
CA ALA A 23 -6.73 -0.96 -12.83
C ALA A 23 -7.27 -1.18 -14.26
N SER A 24 -6.41 -1.00 -15.27
CA SER A 24 -6.76 -1.25 -16.66
C SER A 24 -7.15 -2.72 -16.87
N TYR A 25 -6.36 -3.66 -16.36
CA TYR A 25 -6.61 -5.10 -16.50
C TYR A 25 -7.93 -5.51 -15.84
N ALA A 26 -8.23 -5.03 -14.63
CA ALA A 26 -9.46 -5.33 -13.91
C ALA A 26 -10.69 -4.85 -14.70
N LEU A 27 -10.63 -3.63 -15.25
CA LEU A 27 -11.72 -3.09 -16.07
C LEU A 27 -11.92 -3.89 -17.37
N THR A 28 -10.84 -4.19 -18.09
CA THR A 28 -10.93 -4.91 -19.37
C THR A 28 -11.33 -6.38 -19.20
N SER A 29 -10.74 -7.09 -18.22
CA SER A 29 -11.03 -8.50 -17.96
C SER A 29 -12.43 -8.70 -17.36
N GLY A 30 -12.87 -7.75 -16.55
CA GLY A 30 -14.22 -7.73 -15.99
C GLY A 30 -15.27 -7.11 -16.90
N HIS A 31 -14.94 -6.83 -18.17
CA HIS A 31 -15.85 -6.26 -19.19
C HIS A 31 -16.62 -5.03 -18.71
N PHE A 32 -15.98 -4.17 -17.91
CA PHE A 32 -16.59 -2.96 -17.34
C PHE A 32 -17.86 -3.22 -16.51
N GLY A 33 -18.01 -4.42 -15.94
CA GLY A 33 -19.08 -4.73 -14.99
C GLY A 33 -18.89 -4.03 -13.64
N PHE A 34 -19.91 -4.10 -12.78
CA PHE A 34 -19.90 -3.42 -11.48
C PHE A 34 -18.68 -3.77 -10.60
N ASN A 35 -18.39 -5.07 -10.44
CA ASN A 35 -17.22 -5.53 -9.68
C ASN A 35 -15.90 -5.06 -10.32
N ALA A 36 -15.85 -5.00 -11.65
CA ALA A 36 -14.68 -4.51 -12.39
C ALA A 36 -14.43 -3.01 -12.11
N TRP A 37 -15.50 -2.21 -12.05
CA TRP A 37 -15.42 -0.80 -11.68
C TRP A 37 -14.96 -0.59 -10.24
N ILE A 38 -15.43 -1.43 -9.30
CA ILE A 38 -14.98 -1.37 -7.92
C ILE A 38 -13.49 -1.68 -7.83
N THR A 39 -13.05 -2.84 -8.33
CA THR A 39 -11.65 -3.27 -8.25
C THR A 39 -10.73 -2.37 -9.06
N GLY A 40 -11.12 -2.00 -10.27
CA GLY A 40 -10.35 -1.09 -11.13
C GLY A 40 -10.28 0.33 -10.56
N GLY A 41 -11.39 0.83 -10.01
CA GLY A 41 -11.44 2.13 -9.34
C GLY A 41 -10.60 2.17 -8.07
N GLU A 42 -10.61 1.10 -7.27
CA GLU A 42 -9.73 0.94 -6.11
C GLU A 42 -8.26 1.02 -6.52
N ALA A 43 -7.85 0.22 -7.50
CA ALA A 43 -6.47 0.17 -7.98
C ALA A 43 -6.03 1.51 -8.59
N PHE A 44 -6.91 2.18 -9.33
CA PHE A 44 -6.65 3.51 -9.90
C PHE A 44 -6.44 4.56 -8.81
N LEU A 45 -7.31 4.59 -7.80
CA LEU A 45 -7.17 5.51 -6.68
C LEU A 45 -5.91 5.22 -5.85
N ALA A 46 -5.59 3.94 -5.65
CA ALA A 46 -4.35 3.51 -5.01
C ALA A 46 -3.11 3.97 -5.80
N ALA A 47 -3.13 3.86 -7.12
CA ALA A 47 -2.07 4.35 -8.00
C ALA A 47 -1.88 5.86 -7.88
N LEU A 48 -2.96 6.64 -7.82
CA LEU A 48 -2.89 8.10 -7.62
C LEU A 48 -2.31 8.48 -6.25
N VAL A 49 -2.76 7.83 -5.18
CA VAL A 49 -2.21 8.06 -3.84
C VAL A 49 -0.72 7.71 -3.80
N LEU A 50 -0.34 6.57 -4.38
CA LEU A 50 1.05 6.12 -4.47
C LEU A 50 1.90 7.06 -5.33
N TRP A 51 1.36 7.60 -6.42
CA TRP A 51 2.03 8.60 -7.26
C TRP A 51 2.45 9.82 -6.44
N TRP A 52 1.50 10.41 -5.69
CA TRP A 52 1.80 11.58 -4.86
C TRP A 52 2.71 11.24 -3.68
N TRP A 53 2.51 10.07 -3.07
CA TRP A 53 3.38 9.59 -2.00
C TRP A 53 4.83 9.41 -2.49
N THR A 54 5.03 8.86 -3.69
CA THR A 54 6.35 8.66 -4.30
C THR A 54 7.07 9.99 -4.53
N GLN A 55 6.34 11.01 -4.98
CA GLN A 55 6.87 12.37 -5.14
C GLN A 55 7.29 12.98 -3.79
N LEU A 56 6.46 12.87 -2.75
CA LEU A 56 6.80 13.32 -1.39
C LEU A 56 7.99 12.54 -0.83
N PHE A 57 8.00 11.22 -0.99
CA PHE A 57 9.08 10.35 -0.58
C PHE A 57 10.43 10.75 -1.20
N GLY A 58 10.44 11.15 -2.48
CA GLY A 58 11.63 11.66 -3.15
C GLY A 58 12.20 12.95 -2.52
N ARG A 59 11.35 13.77 -1.91
CA ARG A 59 11.75 14.99 -1.16
C ARG A 59 12.17 14.63 0.26
N LEU A 60 11.38 13.81 0.95
CA LEU A 60 11.66 13.32 2.30
C LEU A 60 12.98 12.56 2.39
N SER A 61 13.28 11.70 1.42
CA SER A 61 14.56 10.97 1.35
C SER A 61 15.79 11.86 1.13
N ARG A 62 15.58 13.14 0.79
CA ARG A 62 16.61 14.19 0.75
C ARG A 62 16.62 15.07 2.01
N GLY A 63 15.77 14.80 2.99
CA GLY A 63 15.58 15.64 4.17
C GLY A 63 14.89 16.97 3.86
N GLN A 64 14.17 17.06 2.75
CA GLN A 64 13.49 18.28 2.33
C GLN A 64 12.04 18.26 2.80
N GLY A 65 11.66 19.29 3.55
CA GLY A 65 10.25 19.59 3.84
C GLY A 65 9.55 20.23 2.65
N VAL A 66 8.24 20.37 2.74
CA VAL A 66 7.38 21.01 1.75
C VAL A 66 6.47 22.04 2.41
N PRO A 67 6.22 23.19 1.75
CA PRO A 67 5.31 24.19 2.31
C PRO A 67 3.87 23.66 2.33
N PRO A 68 3.00 24.15 3.24
CA PRO A 68 1.60 23.74 3.31
C PRO A 68 0.78 24.01 2.03
N THR A 69 1.23 24.96 1.20
CA THR A 69 0.60 25.32 -0.08
C THR A 69 1.00 24.40 -1.24
N ASP A 70 1.93 23.46 -1.02
CA ASP A 70 2.41 22.57 -2.06
C ASP A 70 1.29 21.68 -2.62
N GLY A 71 1.13 21.69 -3.95
CA GLY A 71 0.06 20.97 -4.63
C GLY A 71 0.15 19.45 -4.49
N VAL A 72 1.36 18.88 -4.39
CA VAL A 72 1.56 17.44 -4.18
C VAL A 72 1.12 17.07 -2.78
N LEU A 73 1.54 17.84 -1.77
CA LEU A 73 1.14 17.62 -0.38
C LEU A 73 -0.38 17.69 -0.22
N ARG A 74 -1.03 18.72 -0.78
CA ARG A 74 -2.49 18.90 -0.68
C ARG A 74 -3.25 17.80 -1.41
N SER A 75 -2.82 17.43 -2.61
CA SER A 75 -3.46 16.35 -3.38
C SER A 75 -3.35 15.02 -2.64
N PHE A 76 -2.16 14.71 -2.10
CA PHE A 76 -1.95 13.55 -1.27
C PHE A 76 -2.84 13.56 -0.02
N ALA A 77 -2.87 14.69 0.72
CA ALA A 77 -3.65 14.86 1.94
C ALA A 77 -5.17 14.69 1.73
N VAL A 78 -5.67 15.01 0.54
CA VAL A 78 -7.09 14.82 0.18
C VAL A 78 -7.36 13.40 -0.30
N LEU A 79 -6.46 12.82 -1.10
CA LEU A 79 -6.71 11.53 -1.75
C LEU A 79 -6.51 10.33 -0.83
N PHE A 80 -5.49 10.34 0.05
CA PHE A 80 -5.23 9.18 0.90
C PHE A 80 -6.39 8.84 1.86
N PRO A 81 -7.10 9.81 2.49
CA PRO A 81 -8.25 9.50 3.33
C PRO A 81 -9.42 8.93 2.53
N ILE A 82 -9.63 9.42 1.30
CA ILE A 82 -10.67 8.89 0.40
C ILE A 82 -10.38 7.42 0.10
N LEU A 83 -9.12 7.08 -0.23
CA LEU A 83 -8.71 5.69 -0.43
C LEU A 83 -8.92 4.84 0.83
N THR A 84 -8.53 5.34 2.00
CA THR A 84 -8.72 4.65 3.29
C THR A 84 -10.20 4.36 3.54
N ILE A 85 -11.07 5.37 3.38
CA ILE A 85 -12.52 5.22 3.58
C ILE A 85 -13.08 4.22 2.59
N PHE A 86 -12.71 4.32 1.31
CA PHE A 86 -13.18 3.41 0.27
C PHE A 86 -12.81 1.96 0.60
N ARG A 87 -11.55 1.70 0.97
CA ARG A 87 -11.10 0.36 1.42
C ARG A 87 -11.83 -0.11 2.66
N ALA A 88 -12.07 0.77 3.64
CA ALA A 88 -12.80 0.43 4.86
C ALA A 88 -14.27 0.07 4.56
N CYS A 89 -14.92 0.78 3.63
CA CYS A 89 -16.25 0.44 3.17
C CYS A 89 -16.28 -0.93 2.47
N LEU A 90 -15.33 -1.20 1.56
CA LEU A 90 -15.26 -2.51 0.89
C LEU A 90 -15.01 -3.65 1.89
N TRP A 91 -14.10 -3.44 2.83
CA TRP A 91 -13.83 -4.38 3.92
C TRP A 91 -15.07 -4.65 4.77
N GLY A 92 -15.78 -3.58 5.17
CA GLY A 92 -16.98 -3.67 5.99
C GLY A 92 -18.13 -4.37 5.27
N LEU A 93 -18.36 -4.05 3.99
CA LEU A 93 -19.39 -4.70 3.18
C LEU A 93 -19.10 -6.20 3.00
N LEU A 94 -17.84 -6.57 2.73
CA LEU A 94 -17.46 -7.99 2.61
C LEU A 94 -17.58 -8.72 3.94
N LEU A 95 -17.20 -8.08 5.06
CA LEU A 95 -17.34 -8.67 6.39
C LEU A 95 -18.82 -8.92 6.72
N LEU A 96 -19.69 -7.95 6.48
CA LEU A 96 -21.14 -8.09 6.67
C LEU A 96 -21.72 -9.18 5.77
N GLY A 97 -21.27 -9.29 4.52
CA GLY A 97 -21.67 -10.37 3.61
C GLY A 97 -21.30 -11.74 4.16
N VAL A 98 -20.07 -11.91 4.64
CA VAL A 98 -19.60 -13.18 5.22
C VAL A 98 -20.35 -13.52 6.50
N LEU A 99 -20.56 -12.55 7.40
CA LEU A 99 -21.37 -12.75 8.61
C LEU A 99 -22.84 -13.06 8.29
N GLY A 100 -23.36 -12.54 7.18
CA GLY A 100 -24.68 -12.83 6.64
C GLY A 100 -24.78 -14.17 5.89
N GLY A 101 -23.71 -14.96 5.82
CA GLY A 101 -23.71 -16.29 5.22
C GLY A 101 -23.34 -16.35 3.73
N ALA A 102 -22.69 -15.32 3.17
CA ALA A 102 -22.30 -15.31 1.75
C ALA A 102 -21.20 -16.34 1.38
N ALA A 103 -20.53 -16.94 2.36
CA ALA A 103 -19.43 -17.89 2.14
C ALA A 103 -19.50 -19.08 3.13
N PRO A 104 -20.56 -19.91 3.06
CA PRO A 104 -20.82 -20.95 4.05
C PRO A 104 -19.80 -22.10 3.98
N GLU A 105 -19.16 -22.30 2.83
CA GLU A 105 -18.18 -23.36 2.60
C GLU A 105 -16.73 -22.93 2.90
N ALA A 106 -16.53 -21.65 3.23
CA ALA A 106 -15.20 -21.10 3.42
C ALA A 106 -14.61 -21.46 4.78
N ASN A 107 -13.30 -21.71 4.80
CA ASN A 107 -12.58 -21.94 6.05
C ASN A 107 -12.62 -20.69 6.94
N SER A 108 -13.20 -20.80 8.14
CA SER A 108 -13.39 -19.68 9.06
C SER A 108 -12.08 -19.07 9.58
N VAL A 109 -11.03 -19.89 9.75
CA VAL A 109 -9.69 -19.43 10.16
C VAL A 109 -9.07 -18.60 9.04
N ALA A 110 -9.16 -19.05 7.80
CA ALA A 110 -8.66 -18.32 6.63
C ALA A 110 -9.40 -16.99 6.43
N LEU A 111 -10.73 -16.97 6.60
CA LEU A 111 -11.52 -15.74 6.56
C LEU A 111 -11.13 -14.77 7.67
N THR A 112 -10.96 -15.27 8.90
CA THR A 112 -10.54 -14.45 10.04
C THR A 112 -9.16 -13.83 9.77
N ALA A 113 -8.21 -14.62 9.25
CA ALA A 113 -6.90 -14.13 8.86
C ALA A 113 -7.00 -13.04 7.77
N LEU A 114 -7.82 -13.25 6.74
CA LEU A 114 -8.05 -12.27 5.68
C LEU A 114 -8.60 -10.96 6.22
N PHE A 115 -9.71 -10.98 6.96
CA PHE A 115 -10.32 -9.75 7.47
C PHE A 115 -9.42 -9.04 8.49
N THR A 116 -8.66 -9.78 9.29
CA THR A 116 -7.71 -9.21 10.24
C THR A 116 -6.55 -8.54 9.52
N LEU A 117 -5.91 -9.23 8.57
CA LEU A 117 -4.78 -8.69 7.81
C LEU A 117 -5.20 -7.51 6.94
N TRP A 118 -6.34 -7.61 6.25
CA TRP A 118 -6.83 -6.53 5.41
C TRP A 118 -7.24 -5.30 6.24
N GLY A 119 -7.96 -5.50 7.35
CA GLY A 119 -8.31 -4.42 8.27
C GLY A 119 -7.07 -3.74 8.87
N ALA A 120 -6.09 -4.54 9.30
CA ALA A 120 -4.81 -4.02 9.79
C ALA A 120 -4.05 -3.24 8.70
N ALA A 121 -4.07 -3.71 7.44
CA ALA A 121 -3.41 -3.05 6.32
C ALA A 121 -4.03 -1.67 6.02
N ILE A 122 -5.36 -1.54 6.13
CA ILE A 122 -6.06 -0.25 5.99
C ILE A 122 -5.59 0.73 7.08
N PHE A 123 -5.54 0.26 8.33
CA PHE A 123 -5.10 1.09 9.45
C PHE A 123 -3.63 1.51 9.32
N ALA A 124 -2.75 0.55 8.99
CA ALA A 124 -1.33 0.81 8.82
C ALA A 124 -1.05 1.76 7.66
N GLY A 125 -1.73 1.59 6.52
CA GLY A 125 -1.64 2.51 5.38
C GLY A 125 -2.06 3.94 5.75
N ASN A 126 -3.17 4.09 6.46
CA ASN A 126 -3.63 5.39 6.95
C ASN A 126 -2.61 6.07 7.88
N ALA A 127 -2.08 5.31 8.84
CA ALA A 127 -1.09 5.82 9.78
C ALA A 127 0.23 6.19 9.07
N MET A 128 0.70 5.35 8.15
CA MET A 128 1.89 5.61 7.33
C MET A 128 1.74 6.90 6.51
N TYR A 129 0.62 7.08 5.83
CA TYR A 129 0.35 8.29 5.04
C TYR A 129 0.19 9.53 5.91
N GLY A 130 -0.52 9.44 7.03
CA GLY A 130 -0.65 10.53 8.00
C GLY A 130 0.71 10.98 8.57
N HIS A 131 1.55 10.02 8.98
CA HIS A 131 2.91 10.36 9.43
C HIS A 131 3.81 10.87 8.32
N THR A 132 3.58 10.45 7.07
CA THR A 132 4.29 11.05 5.91
C THR A 132 3.98 12.54 5.81
N LEU A 133 2.72 12.96 5.96
CA LEU A 133 2.36 14.38 5.95
C LEU A 133 3.07 15.17 7.04
N ASN A 134 3.10 14.64 8.26
CA ASN A 134 3.73 15.30 9.40
C ASN A 134 5.24 15.48 9.16
N VAL A 135 5.93 14.45 8.66
CA VAL A 135 7.36 14.55 8.34
C VAL A 135 7.59 15.47 7.12
N ALA A 136 6.66 15.52 6.17
CA ALA A 136 6.77 16.38 5.00
C ALA A 136 6.66 17.87 5.37
N LEU A 137 5.79 18.21 6.31
CA LEU A 137 5.65 19.57 6.84
C LEU A 137 6.79 19.94 7.80
N GLU A 138 7.20 18.99 8.65
CA GLU A 138 8.22 19.19 9.68
C GLU A 138 9.34 18.13 9.55
N PRO A 139 10.28 18.29 8.61
CA PRO A 139 11.33 17.28 8.36
C PRO A 139 12.29 17.09 9.55
N GLY A 140 12.38 18.07 10.45
CA GLY A 140 13.16 17.98 11.68
C GLY A 140 12.48 17.22 12.82
N ASN A 141 11.21 16.85 12.70
CA ASN A 141 10.45 16.18 13.75
C ASN A 141 10.85 14.69 13.84
N LEU A 142 11.78 14.39 14.75
CA LEU A 142 12.32 13.04 14.95
C LEU A 142 11.25 12.03 15.38
N LEU A 143 10.30 12.44 16.22
CA LEU A 143 9.21 11.56 16.67
C LEU A 143 8.33 11.13 15.49
N ALA A 144 7.91 12.10 14.66
CA ALA A 144 7.11 11.82 13.47
C ALA A 144 7.85 10.88 12.50
N ARG A 145 9.17 11.07 12.35
CA ARG A 145 10.02 10.21 11.52
C ARG A 145 10.12 8.79 12.07
N THR A 146 10.28 8.62 13.38
CA THR A 146 10.30 7.28 14.01
C THR A 146 8.97 6.56 13.81
N ARG A 147 7.84 7.26 14.04
CA ARG A 147 6.51 6.68 13.80
C ARG A 147 6.30 6.30 12.33
N LEU A 148 6.76 7.10 11.39
CA LEU A 148 6.73 6.76 9.97
C LEU A 148 7.50 5.45 9.68
N LEU A 149 8.70 5.28 10.26
CA LEU A 149 9.49 4.06 10.08
C LEU A 149 8.82 2.83 10.69
N GLU A 150 8.23 2.96 11.88
CA GLU A 150 7.46 1.89 12.52
C GLU A 150 6.29 1.46 11.64
N TRP A 151 5.51 2.42 11.12
CA TRP A 151 4.36 2.14 10.26
C TRP A 151 4.75 1.60 8.88
N LEU A 152 5.88 2.02 8.32
CA LEU A 152 6.44 1.43 7.11
C LEU A 152 6.82 -0.03 7.32
N ASN A 153 7.42 -0.37 8.47
CA ASN A 153 7.76 -1.74 8.81
C ASN A 153 6.52 -2.62 8.98
N VAL A 154 5.51 -2.11 9.69
CA VAL A 154 4.20 -2.79 9.82
C VAL A 154 3.53 -2.97 8.46
N SER A 155 3.54 -1.93 7.62
CA SER A 155 2.94 -1.97 6.28
C SER A 155 3.65 -2.98 5.37
N ALA A 156 4.98 -3.10 5.46
CA ALA A 156 5.73 -4.11 4.70
C ALA A 156 5.33 -5.55 5.08
N ALA A 157 5.19 -5.83 6.39
CA ALA A 157 4.76 -7.13 6.87
C ALA A 157 3.32 -7.46 6.46
N LEU A 158 2.42 -6.47 6.54
CA LEU A 158 1.02 -6.64 6.14
C LEU A 158 0.86 -6.78 4.62
N SER A 159 1.63 -6.04 3.83
CA SER A 159 1.67 -6.19 2.36
C SER A 159 2.12 -7.59 1.95
N LEU A 160 3.10 -8.17 2.65
CA LEU A 160 3.50 -9.56 2.44
C LEU A 160 2.36 -10.53 2.75
N GLY A 161 1.69 -10.35 3.90
CA GLY A 161 0.53 -11.15 4.29
C GLY A 161 -0.61 -11.07 3.26
N MET A 162 -0.94 -9.86 2.80
CA MET A 162 -1.95 -9.64 1.76
C MET A 162 -1.56 -10.27 0.43
N THR A 163 -0.28 -10.20 0.05
CA THR A 163 0.22 -10.84 -1.18
C THR A 163 0.05 -12.36 -1.11
N VAL A 164 0.37 -12.98 0.02
CA VAL A 164 0.17 -14.43 0.21
C VAL A 164 -1.31 -14.80 0.13
N LEU A 165 -2.19 -14.04 0.78
CA LEU A 165 -3.63 -14.31 0.73
C LEU A 165 -4.26 -14.07 -0.65
N ASN A 166 -3.71 -13.16 -1.46
CA ASN A 166 -4.15 -12.96 -2.84
C ASN A 166 -3.67 -14.08 -3.78
N LEU A 167 -2.57 -14.75 -3.44
CA LEU A 167 -2.01 -15.85 -4.23
C LEU A 167 -2.58 -17.22 -3.85
N VAL A 168 -2.97 -17.40 -2.58
CA VAL A 168 -3.55 -18.63 -2.06
C VAL A 168 -5.07 -18.47 -1.95
N PRO A 169 -5.85 -18.98 -2.91
CA PRO A 169 -7.31 -18.81 -2.89
C PRO A 169 -7.92 -19.48 -1.65
N ILE A 170 -8.86 -18.78 -1.01
CA ILE A 170 -9.66 -19.35 0.08
C ILE A 170 -10.82 -20.12 -0.57
N LYS A 171 -10.73 -21.45 -0.55
CA LYS A 171 -11.79 -22.33 -1.07
C LYS A 171 -13.14 -21.94 -0.46
N GLY A 172 -14.18 -21.79 -1.29
CA GLY A 172 -15.53 -21.43 -0.86
C GLY A 172 -15.75 -19.93 -0.60
N TYR A 173 -14.75 -19.08 -0.82
CA TYR A 173 -14.87 -17.61 -0.70
C TYR A 173 -14.25 -16.89 -1.90
N SER A 174 -12.99 -17.20 -2.20
CA SER A 174 -12.34 -16.72 -3.41
C SER A 174 -12.89 -17.54 -4.58
N THR A 175 -13.39 -16.87 -5.62
CA THR A 175 -13.38 -17.50 -6.94
C THR A 175 -11.92 -17.85 -7.20
N GLU A 176 -11.57 -19.13 -7.35
CA GLU A 176 -10.25 -19.52 -7.83
C GLU A 176 -9.86 -18.56 -8.96
N PRO A 177 -8.62 -18.04 -9.01
CA PRO A 177 -8.26 -17.11 -10.05
C PRO A 177 -8.62 -17.76 -11.39
N ALA A 178 -9.58 -17.15 -12.09
CA ALA A 178 -10.27 -17.79 -13.21
C ALA A 178 -9.31 -18.20 -14.34
N ASN A 179 -8.07 -17.67 -14.32
CA ASN A 179 -6.98 -18.01 -15.21
C ASN A 179 -5.62 -17.69 -14.54
N GLN A 180 -4.57 -18.44 -14.90
CA GLN A 180 -3.16 -18.23 -14.51
C GLN A 180 -2.68 -16.78 -14.70
N MET A 181 -3.20 -16.08 -15.73
CA MET A 181 -2.86 -14.69 -15.99
C MET A 181 -3.24 -13.75 -14.83
N SER A 182 -4.40 -13.97 -14.19
CA SER A 182 -4.82 -13.16 -13.04
C SER A 182 -3.92 -13.42 -11.82
N GLN A 183 -3.50 -14.67 -11.57
CA GLN A 183 -2.53 -14.98 -10.52
C GLN A 183 -1.21 -14.25 -10.75
N LEU A 184 -0.72 -14.24 -11.98
CA LEU A 184 0.53 -13.57 -12.34
C LEU A 184 0.43 -12.06 -12.14
N VAL A 185 -0.64 -11.43 -12.65
CA VAL A 185 -0.83 -9.97 -12.53
C VAL A 185 -0.91 -9.53 -11.07
N TYR A 186 -1.79 -10.15 -10.28
CA TYR A 186 -1.95 -9.78 -8.87
C TYR A 186 -0.75 -10.21 -8.01
N GLY A 187 -0.13 -11.36 -8.33
CA GLY A 187 1.06 -11.86 -7.65
C GLY A 187 2.27 -10.95 -7.84
N VAL A 188 2.57 -10.59 -9.09
CA VAL A 188 3.67 -9.66 -9.42
C VAL A 188 3.41 -8.30 -8.78
N SER A 189 2.18 -7.79 -8.86
CA SER A 189 1.82 -6.52 -8.20
C SER A 189 2.00 -6.57 -6.68
N GLY A 190 1.69 -7.69 -6.03
CA GLY A 190 1.89 -7.87 -4.59
C GLY A 190 3.38 -7.95 -4.21
N VAL A 191 4.17 -8.74 -4.94
CA VAL A 191 5.62 -8.81 -4.73
C VAL A 191 6.28 -7.44 -4.89
N LEU A 192 5.87 -6.69 -5.92
CA LEU A 192 6.38 -5.36 -6.16
C LEU A 192 5.99 -4.37 -5.06
N ASP A 193 4.79 -4.49 -4.49
CA ASP A 193 4.35 -3.71 -3.32
C ASP A 193 5.25 -3.94 -2.11
N VAL A 194 5.53 -5.21 -1.80
CA VAL A 194 6.41 -5.60 -0.69
C VAL A 194 7.81 -5.05 -0.91
N VAL A 195 8.37 -5.25 -2.10
CA VAL A 195 9.73 -4.77 -2.44
C VAL A 195 9.80 -3.25 -2.36
N ALA A 196 8.83 -2.53 -2.92
CA ALA A 196 8.78 -1.08 -2.87
C ALA A 196 8.71 -0.56 -1.44
N THR A 197 7.87 -1.17 -0.60
CA THR A 197 7.70 -0.77 0.82
C THR A 197 8.95 -1.05 1.64
N VAL A 198 9.58 -2.22 1.47
CA VAL A 198 10.83 -2.57 2.15
C VAL A 198 11.96 -1.63 1.72
N LEU A 199 12.11 -1.36 0.42
CA LEU A 199 13.13 -0.43 -0.06
C LEU A 199 12.86 1.00 0.43
N ALA A 200 11.61 1.44 0.51
CA ALA A 200 11.24 2.73 1.07
C ALA A 200 11.64 2.84 2.55
N LEU A 201 11.40 1.79 3.35
CA LEU A 201 11.87 1.69 4.73
C LEU A 201 13.40 1.81 4.82
N LEU A 202 14.13 0.98 4.06
CA LEU A 202 15.60 0.99 4.03
C LEU A 202 16.18 2.35 3.59
N ALA A 203 15.48 3.06 2.71
CA ALA A 203 15.86 4.38 2.22
C ALA A 203 15.63 5.50 3.25
N LEU A 204 14.74 5.32 4.24
CA LEU A 204 14.49 6.29 5.29
C LEU A 204 15.18 5.99 6.63
N LEU A 205 15.70 4.76 6.83
CA LEU A 205 16.46 4.41 8.01
C LEU A 205 17.65 5.36 8.23
N PRO A 206 17.93 5.76 9.49
CA PRO A 206 19.15 6.49 9.83
C PRO A 206 20.39 5.71 9.37
N ARG A 207 21.39 6.40 8.82
CA ARG A 207 22.69 5.76 8.57
C ARG A 207 23.27 5.35 9.92
N ARG A 208 23.75 4.11 10.03
CA ARG A 208 24.60 3.71 11.16
C ARG A 208 25.84 4.64 11.13
N PRO A 209 26.21 5.28 12.25
CA PRO A 209 27.49 5.99 12.30
C PRO A 209 28.60 4.97 11.97
N GLU A 210 29.46 5.31 11.01
CA GLU A 210 30.68 4.53 10.80
C GLU A 210 31.46 4.57 12.12
N LYS A 211 31.77 3.40 12.68
CA LYS A 211 32.72 3.28 13.79
C LYS A 211 34.05 3.83 13.29
N GLY A 212 34.37 5.10 13.58
CA GLY A 212 35.62 5.71 13.11
C GLY A 212 35.82 7.20 13.34
N SER A 213 34.85 7.97 13.86
CA SER A 213 35.04 9.40 14.15
C SER A 213 35.19 9.69 15.65
N GLU A 214 35.98 8.87 16.35
CA GLU A 214 36.64 9.26 17.59
C GLU A 214 38.15 9.25 17.29
N GLN A 215 38.66 10.42 16.89
CA GLN A 215 40.07 10.79 17.00
C GLN A 215 40.12 12.20 17.56
#